data_AF-A0A8H3JAI1-F1
#
_entry.id   AF-A0A8H3JAI1-F1
#
_cell.length_a   1.000
_cell.length_b   1.000
_cell.length_c   1.000
_cell.angle_alpha   90.00
_cell.angle_beta   90.00
_cell.angle_gamma   90.00
#
_symmetry.space_group_name_H-M   'P 1'
#
loop_
_entity.id
_entity.type
_entity.pdbx_description
1 polymer ?
#
loop_
_entity_poly.entity_id
_entity_poly.type
_entity_poly.pdbx_seq_one_letter_code
_entity_poly.pdbx_strand_id
1 'polypeptide(L)'
;MNHELSAGYPRFSALVAADNTFFICRRFLNLRARLLLLKHDRLSSLEKKLEGVDNEEIANLFIRSSRYDKNAERCAVLSDISDAMTDY
;
A
#
# COMPACT_ATOMS: atom_id res chain seq x y z
N MET A 1 35.58 26.94 -17.42
CA MET A 1 34.46 27.81 -17.00
C MET A 1 34.07 27.41 -15.59
N ASN A 2 34.36 28.26 -14.61
CA ASN A 2 34.05 28.00 -13.21
C ASN A 2 32.57 28.34 -12.98
N HIS A 3 31.72 27.33 -12.87
CA HIS A 3 30.34 27.54 -12.47
C HIS A 3 30.35 27.85 -10.97
N GLU A 4 30.21 29.12 -10.60
CA GLU A 4 29.98 29.49 -9.21
C GLU A 4 28.69 28.83 -8.75
N LEU A 5 28.81 27.79 -7.92
CA LEU A 5 27.66 27.14 -7.30
C LEU A 5 27.04 28.11 -6.30
N SER A 6 25.91 28.71 -6.70
CA SER A 6 25.09 29.59 -5.87
C SER A 6 24.91 29.01 -4.47
N ALA A 7 25.10 29.85 -3.45
CA ALA A 7 24.93 29.46 -2.06
C ALA A 7 23.51 28.93 -1.80
N GLY A 8 23.37 28.02 -0.82
CA GLY A 8 22.10 27.41 -0.45
C GLY A 8 21.81 26.09 -1.14
N TYR A 9 20.53 25.85 -1.45
CA TYR A 9 20.02 24.54 -1.89
C TYR A 9 20.75 23.96 -3.13
N PRO A 10 21.11 24.73 -4.17
CA PRO A 10 21.83 24.22 -5.34
C PRO A 10 23.24 23.70 -5.03
N ARG A 11 23.99 24.38 -4.14
CA ARG A 11 25.31 23.92 -3.70
C ARG A 11 25.21 22.67 -2.83
N PHE A 12 24.19 22.58 -1.99
CA PHE A 12 23.94 21.39 -1.18
C PHE A 12 23.58 20.17 -2.04
N SER A 13 22.67 20.32 -3.01
CA SER A 13 22.32 19.25 -3.94
C SER A 13 23.51 18.82 -4.82
N ALA A 14 24.38 19.75 -5.21
CA ALA A 14 25.61 19.43 -5.96
C ALA A 14 26.63 18.66 -5.10
N LEU A 15 26.75 18.97 -3.81
CA LEU A 15 27.60 18.23 -2.87
C LEU A 15 27.09 16.80 -2.65
N VAL A 16 25.78 16.64 -2.40
CA VAL A 16 25.12 15.34 -2.32
C VAL A 16 25.30 14.55 -3.62
N ALA A 17 25.22 15.23 -4.76
CA ALA A 17 25.41 14.60 -6.06
C ALA A 17 26.87 14.30 -6.44
N ALA A 18 27.85 14.84 -5.72
CA ALA A 18 29.26 14.66 -6.05
C ALA A 18 29.83 13.36 -5.44
N ASP A 19 29.17 12.76 -4.45
CA ASP A 19 29.66 11.58 -3.75
C ASP A 19 28.60 10.47 -3.74
N ASN A 20 29.00 9.32 -4.29
CA ASN A 20 28.17 8.15 -4.47
C ASN A 20 27.65 7.56 -3.14
N THR A 21 28.30 7.91 -2.02
CA THR A 21 27.91 7.56 -0.64
C THR A 21 26.60 8.25 -0.24
N PHE A 22 26.37 9.48 -0.70
CA PHE A 22 25.08 10.16 -0.53
C PHE A 22 24.03 9.68 -1.53
N PHE A 23 24.46 9.12 -2.66
CA PHE A 23 23.60 8.36 -3.59
C PHE A 23 23.41 6.90 -3.19
N ILE A 24 23.85 6.49 -2.00
CA ILE A 24 23.20 5.41 -1.24
C ILE A 24 21.84 5.91 -0.74
N CYS A 25 21.07 6.56 -1.61
CA CYS A 25 19.65 6.29 -1.76
C CYS A 25 19.53 4.81 -2.16
N ARG A 26 19.88 3.92 -1.21
CA ARG A 26 19.68 2.48 -1.29
C ARG A 26 18.30 2.36 -1.87
N ARG A 27 18.16 1.83 -3.12
CA ARG A 27 16.85 1.47 -3.66
C ARG A 27 16.17 0.84 -2.46
N PHE A 28 15.07 1.42 -2.00
CA PHE A 28 14.44 1.11 -0.74
C PHE A 28 13.86 -0.32 -0.78
N LEU A 29 14.52 -1.29 -1.41
CA LEU A 29 14.08 -2.65 -1.72
C LEU A 29 13.71 -3.36 -0.43
N ASN A 30 14.56 -3.29 0.59
CA ASN A 30 14.24 -3.88 1.89
C ASN A 30 13.04 -3.19 2.55
N LEU A 31 12.93 -1.87 2.45
CA LEU A 31 11.80 -1.12 3.02
C LEU A 31 10.50 -1.37 2.22
N ARG A 32 10.57 -1.38 0.90
CA ARG A 32 9.48 -1.66 -0.04
C ARG A 32 9.00 -3.10 0.10
N ALA A 33 9.92 -4.06 0.25
CA ALA A 33 9.57 -5.46 0.52
C ALA A 33 8.89 -5.59 1.89
N ARG A 34 9.37 -4.89 2.92
CA ARG A 34 8.69 -4.86 4.23
C ARG A 34 7.29 -4.25 4.13
N LEU A 35 7.13 -3.13 3.44
CA LEU A 35 5.82 -2.52 3.21
C LEU A 35 4.90 -3.46 2.42
N LEU A 36 5.42 -4.14 1.40
CA LEU A 36 4.69 -5.13 0.62
C LEU A 36 4.18 -6.27 1.51
N LEU A 37 5.05 -6.85 2.34
CA LEU A 37 4.71 -7.92 3.28
C LEU A 37 3.65 -7.47 4.29
N LEU A 38 3.75 -6.25 4.82
CA LEU A 38 2.75 -5.69 5.73
C LEU A 38 1.39 -5.50 5.06
N LYS A 39 1.36 -5.05 3.80
CA LYS A 39 0.11 -4.93 3.04
C LYS A 39 -0.50 -6.28 2.73
N HIS A 40 0.32 -7.26 2.37
CA HIS A 40 -0.13 -8.64 2.20
C HIS A 40 -0.73 -9.23 3.48
N ASP A 41 -0.09 -9.02 4.63
CA ASP A 41 -0.59 -9.50 5.92
C ASP A 41 -1.96 -8.89 6.26
N ARG A 42 -2.12 -7.58 6.02
CA ARG A 42 -3.41 -6.90 6.16
C ARG A 42 -4.46 -7.49 5.22
N LEU A 43 -4.13 -7.67 3.94
CA LEU A 43 -5.06 -8.25 2.95
C LEU A 43 -5.45 -9.68 3.32
N SER A 44 -4.49 -10.51 3.75
CA SER A 44 -4.76 -11.90 4.18
C SER A 44 -5.69 -11.95 5.39
N SER A 45 -5.53 -11.02 6.33
CA SER A 45 -6.43 -10.90 7.49
C SER A 45 -7.85 -10.50 7.07
N LEU A 46 -7.98 -9.56 6.14
CA LEU A 46 -9.28 -9.12 5.60
C LEU A 46 -9.96 -10.21 4.77
N GLU A 47 -9.20 -10.95 3.96
CA GLU A 47 -9.67 -12.10 3.18
C GLU A 47 -10.25 -13.18 4.10
N LYS A 48 -9.51 -13.55 5.15
CA LYS A 48 -10.01 -14.52 6.14
C LYS A 48 -11.28 -14.03 6.85
N LYS A 49 -11.39 -12.73 7.12
CA LYS A 49 -12.60 -12.15 7.69
C LYS A 49 -13.77 -12.24 6.71
N LEU A 50 -13.54 -11.92 5.44
CA LEU A 50 -14.54 -12.03 4.38
C LEU A 50 -15.05 -13.47 4.24
N GLU A 51 -14.15 -14.45 4.22
CA GLU A 51 -14.50 -15.87 4.21
C GLU A 51 -15.38 -16.25 5.41
N GLY A 52 -15.08 -15.71 6.61
CA GLY A 52 -15.92 -15.90 7.79
C GLY A 52 -17.34 -15.38 7.57
N VAL A 53 -17.47 -14.14 7.11
CA VAL A 53 -18.78 -13.52 6.84
C VAL A 53 -19.56 -14.27 5.76
N ASP A 54 -18.89 -14.73 4.69
CA ASP A 54 -19.52 -15.52 3.63
C ASP A 54 -20.00 -16.89 4.14
N ASN A 55 -19.26 -17.53 5.05
CA ASN A 55 -19.66 -18.82 5.64
C ASN A 55 -20.83 -18.70 6.62
N GLU A 56 -20.97 -17.55 7.28
CA GLU A 56 -22.05 -17.28 8.24
C GLU A 56 -23.33 -16.73 7.56
N GLU A 57 -23.26 -16.34 6.29
CA GLU A 57 -24.39 -15.75 5.58
C GLU A 57 -25.49 -16.79 5.28
N ILE A 58 -26.68 -16.51 5.81
CA ILE A 58 -27.86 -17.37 5.73
C ILE A 58 -28.65 -17.07 4.45
N ALA A 59 -28.63 -15.82 3.99
CA ALA A 59 -29.34 -15.38 2.80
C ALA A 59 -28.53 -15.73 1.54
N ASN A 60 -28.80 -16.90 0.98
CA ASN A 60 -28.21 -17.38 -0.29
C ASN A 60 -28.23 -16.35 -1.44
N LEU A 61 -29.23 -15.47 -1.49
CA LEU A 61 -29.32 -14.42 -2.51
C LEU A 61 -28.22 -13.36 -2.36
N PHE A 62 -27.83 -13.04 -1.14
CA PHE A 62 -26.81 -12.03 -0.87
C PHE A 62 -25.42 -12.53 -1.33
N ILE A 63 -25.08 -13.80 -1.13
CA ILE A 63 -23.82 -14.37 -1.64
C ILE A 63 -23.76 -14.37 -3.17
N ARG A 64 -24.89 -14.66 -3.83
CA ARG A 64 -24.92 -14.90 -5.28
C ARG A 64 -24.94 -13.62 -6.12
N SER A 65 -25.25 -12.47 -5.54
CA SER A 65 -25.36 -11.23 -6.30
C SER A 65 -25.05 -10.00 -5.46
N SER A 66 -23.95 -9.33 -5.80
CA SER A 66 -23.57 -8.06 -5.18
C SER A 66 -24.61 -6.95 -5.31
N ARG A 67 -25.46 -6.99 -6.35
CA ARG A 67 -26.56 -6.02 -6.54
C ARG A 67 -27.64 -6.13 -5.46
N TYR A 68 -27.81 -7.33 -4.92
CA TYR A 68 -28.82 -7.63 -3.90
C TYR A 68 -28.20 -7.85 -2.52
N ASP A 69 -26.88 -7.77 -2.43
CA ASP A 69 -26.15 -7.89 -1.18
C ASP A 69 -26.48 -6.73 -0.25
N LYS A 70 -27.02 -7.07 0.91
CA LYS A 70 -27.33 -6.14 1.99
C LYS A 70 -26.59 -6.48 3.28
N ASN A 71 -25.63 -7.41 3.22
CA ASN A 71 -24.79 -7.75 4.36
C ASN A 71 -23.82 -6.60 4.63
N ALA A 72 -24.17 -5.76 5.61
CA ALA A 72 -23.40 -4.57 5.95
C ALA A 72 -21.96 -4.88 6.35
N GLU A 73 -21.74 -6.01 7.02
CA GLU A 73 -20.39 -6.42 7.43
C GLU A 73 -19.54 -6.78 6.21
N ARG A 74 -20.08 -7.60 5.30
CA ARG A 74 -19.39 -7.94 4.05
C ARG A 74 -19.07 -6.72 3.21
N CYS A 75 -20.03 -5.81 3.05
CA CYS A 75 -19.79 -4.55 2.35
C CYS A 75 -18.66 -3.74 3.01
N ALA A 76 -18.61 -3.68 4.34
CA ALA A 76 -17.53 -3.01 5.07
C ALA A 76 -16.17 -3.68 4.82
N VAL A 77 -16.09 -5.00 4.91
CA VAL A 77 -14.83 -5.75 4.66
C VAL A 77 -14.37 -5.57 3.21
N LEU A 78 -15.28 -5.59 2.24
CA LEU A 78 -14.95 -5.33 0.82
C LEU A 78 -14.46 -3.90 0.59
N SER A 79 -15.01 -2.91 1.32
CA SER A 79 -14.51 -1.53 1.30
C SER A 79 -13.09 -1.46 1.88
N ASP A 80 -12.84 -2.09 3.03
CA ASP A 80 -11.52 -2.12 3.67
C ASP A 80 -10.47 -2.80 2.77
N ILE A 81 -10.85 -3.84 2.02
CA ILE A 81 -10.00 -4.50 1.02
C ILE A 81 -9.70 -3.54 -0.14
N SER A 82 -10.72 -2.85 -0.68
CA SER A 82 -10.55 -1.86 -1.75
C SER A 82 -9.57 -0.76 -1.34
N ASP A 83 -9.70 -0.26 -0.10
CA ASP A 83 -8.80 0.76 0.44
C ASP A 83 -7.38 0.22 0.61
N ALA A 84 -7.23 -1.00 1.15
CA ALA A 84 -5.93 -1.64 1.31
C ALA A 84 -5.21 -1.90 -0.03
N MET A 85 -5.99 -2.19 -1.09
CA MET A 85 -5.47 -2.41 -2.46
C MET A 85 -5.09 -1.10 -3.15
N THR A 86 -5.69 0.03 -2.80
CA THR A 86 -5.38 1.33 -3.42
C THR A 86 -3.92 1.75 -3.18
N ASP A 87 -3.38 1.38 -2.02
CA ASP A 87 -1.99 1.68 -1.69
C ASP A 87 -0.99 0.65 -2.25
N TYR A 88 -1.45 -0.52 -2.69
CA TYR A 88 -0.61 -1.67 -3.05
C TYR A 88 0.11 -1.48 -4.39
#